data_AF-A0A7D6CQP5-F1
#
_entry.id   AF-A0A7D6CQP5-F1
#
_cell.length_a   1.000
_cell.length_b   1.000
_cell.length_c   1.000
_cell.angle_alpha   90.00
_cell.angle_beta   90.00
_cell.angle_gamma   90.00
#
_symmetry.space_group_name_H-M   'P 1'
#
loop_
_entity.id
_entity.type
_entity.pdbx_description
1 polymer ?
#
loop_
_entity_poly.entity_id
_entity_poly.type
_entity_poly.pdbx_seq_one_letter_code
_entity_poly.pdbx_strand_id
1 'polypeptide(L)' 'MKYCLDCDWHLNAATEPSQHARSQAAINHYVETGHTIDSSESIVRPATPNLAGELFVRDLVPSSD' A
#
# COMPACT_ATOMS: atom_id res chain seq x y z
N MET A 1 -1.89 -0.44 10.04
CA MET A 1 -2.29 0.92 10.43
C MET A 1 -3.04 1.55 9.28
N LYS A 2 -3.78 2.65 9.46
CA LYS A 2 -4.36 3.45 8.37
C LYS A 2 -4.01 4.91 8.62
N TYR A 3 -3.44 5.60 7.64
CA TYR A 3 -3.16 7.02 7.76
C TYR A 3 -3.38 7.74 6.44
N CYS A 4 -3.92 8.95 6.52
CA CYS A 4 -4.11 9.82 5.38
C CYS A 4 -2.81 10.56 5.05
N LEU A 5 -2.50 10.70 3.76
CA LEU A 5 -1.33 11.43 3.30
C LEU A 5 -1.58 12.93 3.14
N ASP A 6 -2.84 13.33 3.12
CA ASP A 6 -3.28 14.68 2.78
C ASP A 6 -3.84 15.45 4.00
N CYS A 7 -4.17 14.75 5.09
CA CYS A 7 -4.64 15.34 6.35
C CYS A 7 -4.28 14.50 7.57
N ASP A 8 -4.59 14.99 8.78
CA ASP A 8 -4.23 14.35 10.05
C ASP A 8 -5.10 13.14 10.45
N TRP A 9 -5.89 12.59 9.51
CA TRP A 9 -6.73 11.43 9.79
C TRP A 9 -5.90 10.15 9.91
N HIS A 10 -6.10 9.40 11.00
CA HIS A 10 -5.42 8.12 11.22
C HIS A 10 -6.22 7.15 12.09
N LEU A 11 -6.05 5.84 11.86
CA LEU A 11 -6.60 4.77 12.69
C LEU A 11 -5.57 3.66 12.92
N ASN A 12 -5.55 3.14 14.15
CA ASN A 12 -4.65 2.07 14.55
C ASN A 12 -5.38 0.96 15.30
N ALA A 13 -4.69 -0.17 15.52
CA ALA A 13 -5.26 -1.34 16.19
C ALA A 13 -5.56 -1.09 17.69
N ALA A 14 -4.96 -0.07 18.31
CA ALA A 14 -5.26 0.29 19.70
C ALA A 14 -6.57 1.08 19.80
N THR A 15 -6.89 1.93 18.82
CA THR A 15 -8.13 2.70 18.77
C THR A 15 -9.29 1.89 18.19
N GLU A 16 -9.02 1.05 17.19
CA GLU A 16 -10.02 0.19 16.55
C GLU A 16 -9.39 -1.19 16.29
N PRO A 17 -9.64 -2.19 17.17
CA PRO A 17 -9.01 -3.50 17.05
C PRO A 17 -9.48 -4.25 15.80
N SER A 18 -10.71 -4.02 15.34
CA SER A 18 -11.24 -4.68 14.15
C SER A 18 -10.55 -4.20 12.89
N GLN A 19 -9.85 -5.10 12.21
CA GLN A 19 -9.24 -4.81 10.91
C GLN A 19 -10.31 -4.44 9.87
N HIS A 20 -11.47 -5.11 9.90
CA HIS A 20 -12.58 -4.84 9.00
C HIS A 20 -13.10 -3.41 9.20
N ALA A 21 -13.32 -2.98 10.45
CA ALA A 21 -13.78 -1.63 10.75
C ALA A 21 -12.75 -0.57 10.32
N ARG A 22 -11.46 -0.80 10.57
CA ARG A 22 -10.38 0.09 10.07
C ARG A 22 -10.37 0.21 8.56
N SER A 23 -10.53 -0.90 7.84
CA SER A 23 -10.57 -0.89 6.38
C SER A 23 -11.82 -0.18 5.84
N GLN A 24 -12.99 -0.40 6.45
CA GLN A 24 -14.22 0.32 6.06
C GLN A 24 -14.08 1.83 6.26
N ALA A 25 -13.53 2.26 7.40
CA ALA A 25 -13.33 3.68 7.69
C ALA A 25 -12.34 4.34 6.72
N ALA A 26 -11.27 3.64 6.32
CA ALA A 26 -10.34 4.12 5.31
C ALA A 26 -10.99 4.31 3.93
N ILE A 27 -11.84 3.36 3.50
CA ILE A 27 -12.58 3.47 2.25
C ILE A 27 -13.54 4.67 2.30
N ASN A 28 -14.29 4.82 3.39
CA ASN A 28 -15.22 5.94 3.55
C ASN A 28 -14.47 7.27 3.47
N HIS A 29 -13.33 7.40 4.17
CA HIS A 29 -12.52 8.62 4.12
C HIS A 29 -12.04 8.95 2.70
N TYR A 30 -11.53 7.95 1.96
CA TYR A 30 -11.13 8.13 0.57
C TYR A 30 -12.31 8.57 -0.31
N VAL A 31 -13.49 7.96 -0.16
CA VAL A 31 -14.67 8.29 -0.96
C VAL A 31 -15.16 9.71 -0.67
N GLU A 32 -15.13 10.14 0.59
CA GLU A 32 -15.62 11.46 1.00
C GLU A 32 -14.67 12.60 0.64
N THR A 33 -13.36 12.36 0.67
CA THR A 33 -12.33 13.41 0.57
C THR A 33 -11.49 13.34 -0.70
N GLY A 34 -11.42 12.17 -1.33
CA GLY A 34 -10.47 11.88 -2.40
C GLY A 34 -9.02 11.71 -1.93
N HIS A 35 -8.75 11.71 -0.63
CA HIS A 35 -7.40 11.65 -0.08
C HIS A 35 -6.80 10.24 -0.12
N THR A 36 -5.49 10.17 -0.31
CA THR A 36 -4.77 8.89 -0.40
C THR A 36 -4.53 8.33 1.00
N ILE A 37 -4.97 7.08 1.22
CA ILE A 37 -4.73 6.36 2.47
C ILE A 37 -3.60 5.35 2.29
N ASP A 38 -2.57 5.44 3.12
CA ASP A 38 -1.63 4.35 3.28
C ASP A 38 -2.15 3.33 4.31
N SER A 39 -2.12 2.08 3.89
CA SER A 39 -2.60 0.91 4.62
C SER A 39 -1.46 -0.01 5.06
N SER A 40 -0.21 0.43 4.92
CA SER A 40 0.96 -0.31 5.35
C SER A 40 0.87 -0.67 6.84
N GLU A 41 1.01 -1.96 7.15
CA GLU A 41 1.33 -2.43 8.51
C GLU A 41 2.83 -2.26 8.82
N SER A 42 3.62 -1.91 7.80
CA SER A 42 5.06 -1.66 7.87
C SER A 42 5.35 -0.22 8.26
N ILE A 43 6.14 -0.02 9.32
CA ILE A 43 6.77 1.26 9.68
C ILE A 43 7.86 1.64 8.64
N VAL A 44 8.27 0.70 7.80
CA VAL A 44 9.35 0.82 6.82
C VAL A 44 8.74 1.04 5.44
N ARG A 45 9.07 2.15 4.77
CA ARG A 45 8.73 2.33 3.35
C ARG A 45 9.27 1.12 2.57
N PRO A 46 8.51 0.50 1.66
CA PRO A 46 9.05 -0.50 0.75
C PRO A 46 10.22 0.13 0.00
N ALA A 47 11.45 -0.24 0.35
CA ALA A 47 12.59 0.10 -0.46
C ALA A 47 12.44 -0.72 -1.75
N THR A 48 12.46 -0.06 -2.91
CA THR A 48 12.71 -0.78 -4.15
C THR A 48 13.99 -1.57 -3.95
N PRO A 49 13.99 -2.91 -4.13
CA PRO A 49 15.24 -3.64 -4.10
C PRO A 49 16.16 -2.98 -5.13
N ASN A 50 17.37 -2.62 -4.72
CA ASN A 50 18.39 -2.06 -5.60
C ASN A 50 18.86 -3.16 -6.56
N LEU A 51 18.00 -3.52 -7.52
CA LEU A 51 18.31 -4.40 -8.65
C LEU A 51 19.00 -3.54 -9.70
N ALA A 52 20.20 -3.06 -9.38
CA ALA A 52 21.14 -2.61 -10.38
C ALA A 52 21.59 -3.85 -11.16
N GLY A 53 21.19 -4.00 -12.41
CA GLY A 53 21.88 -4.89 -13.34
C GLY A 53 20.99 -5.65 -14.30
N GLU A 54 20.47 -6.81 -13.92
CA GLU A 54 20.18 -7.84 -14.94
C GLU A 54 18.99 -8.74 -14.60
N LEU A 55 17.77 -8.19 -14.58
CA LEU A 55 16.61 -9.02 -14.91
C LEU A 55 16.59 -9.17 -16.44
N PHE A 56 17.33 -10.16 -16.91
CA PHE A 56 17.44 -10.50 -18.33
C PHE A 56 16.06 -10.79 -18.92
N VAL A 57 15.64 -9.93 -19.85
CA VAL A 57 14.53 -10.13 -20.80
C VAL A 57 14.87 -11.24 -21.82
N ARG A 58 15.55 -12.31 -21.39
CA ARG A 58 16.03 -13.40 -22.26
C ARG A 58 15.15 -14.65 -22.19
N ASP A 59 14.24 -14.74 -21.21
CA ASP A 59 13.30 -15.87 -21.06
C ASP A 59 11.88 -15.58 -21.61
N LEU A 60 11.63 -14.38 -22.13
CA LEU A 60 10.30 -13.99 -22.66
C LEU A 60 10.18 -14.10 -24.19
N VAL A 61 11.18 -14.61 -24.89
CA VAL A 61 11.09 -14.88 -26.32
C VAL A 61 10.66 -16.34 -26.51
N PRO A 62 9.41 -16.63 -26.93
CA PRO A 62 9.04 -17.98 -27.30
C PRO A 62 9.82 -18.38 -28.56
N SER A 63 10.59 -19.47 -28.49
CA SER A 63 11.17 -20.11 -29.68
C SER A 63 10.02 -20.46 -30.63
N SER A 64 9.99 -19.82 -31.79
CA SER A 64 9.12 -20.25 -32.89
C SER A 64 9.83 -21.39 -33.60
N ASP A 65 9.29 -22.60 -33.47
CA ASP A 65 9.54 -23.74 -34.38
C ASP A 65 8.36 -23.84 -35.35
#